data_AF-A0AAU7H5G1-F1
#
_entry.id   AF-A0AAU7H5G1-F1
#
_cell.length_a   1.000
_cell.length_b   1.000
_cell.length_c   1.000
_cell.angle_alpha   90.00
_cell.angle_beta   90.00
_cell.angle_gamma   90.00
#
_symmetry.space_group_name_H-M   'P 1'
#
loop_
_entity.id
_entity.type
_entity.pdbx_description
1 polymer ?
#
loop_
_entity_poly.entity_id
_entity_poly.type
_entity_poly.pdbx_seq_one_letter_code
_entity_poly.pdbx_strand_id
1 'polypeptide(L)'
;MTSRRDWQLQQLGITQWSLRRPGALQGEIAISLPEHIRLVMVAETPPSLTEPLIGDILRALAVTPDQVLQLTPERVAMLPQDSRCNSWRLGTEASLPLAGAQVSTPAFDELQTSAPARRALWQQICAHEHDFYPQHG
;
A
#
# COMPACT_ATOMS: atom_id res chain seq x y z
N MET A 1 -3.78 -26.87 13.02
CA MET A 1 -4.58 -27.70 13.95
C MET A 1 -6.04 -27.39 13.69
N THR A 2 -6.83 -28.34 13.21
CA THR A 2 -8.28 -28.18 13.01
C THR A 2 -8.96 -27.99 14.36
N SER A 3 -9.76 -26.93 14.51
CA SER A 3 -10.45 -26.64 15.77
C SER A 3 -11.59 -27.66 16.01
N ARG A 4 -12.02 -27.83 17.27
CA ARG A 4 -13.19 -28.65 17.62
C ARG A 4 -14.43 -28.26 16.81
N ARG A 5 -14.55 -26.96 16.50
CA ARG A 5 -15.64 -26.40 15.68
C ARG A 5 -15.56 -26.87 14.22
N ASP A 6 -14.38 -26.91 13.63
CA ASP A 6 -14.19 -27.35 12.24
C ASP A 6 -14.55 -28.83 12.08
N TRP A 7 -14.16 -29.65 13.06
CA TRP A 7 -14.51 -31.08 13.08
C TRP A 7 -16.02 -31.30 13.20
N GLN A 8 -16.72 -30.53 14.04
CA GLN A 8 -18.18 -30.63 14.17
C GLN A 8 -18.91 -30.22 12.89
N LEU A 9 -18.45 -29.15 12.23
CA LEU A 9 -19.03 -28.70 10.97
C LEU A 9 -18.85 -29.76 9.86
N GLN A 10 -17.71 -30.44 9.83
CA GLN A 10 -17.47 -31.54 8.91
C GLN A 10 -18.38 -32.75 9.16
N GLN A 11 -18.65 -33.12 10.43
CA GLN A 11 -19.59 -34.22 10.76
C GLN A 11 -21.04 -33.91 10.36
N LEU A 12 -21.41 -32.63 10.30
CA LEU A 12 -22.72 -32.18 9.83
C LEU A 12 -22.82 -32.10 8.29
N GLY A 13 -21.75 -32.48 7.57
CA GLY A 13 -21.70 -32.39 6.11
C GLY A 13 -21.54 -30.95 5.58
N ILE A 14 -21.16 -30.00 6.44
CA ILE A 14 -21.00 -28.60 6.07
C ILE A 14 -19.57 -28.37 5.58
N THR A 15 -19.42 -28.14 4.28
CA THR A 15 -18.14 -27.71 3.70
C THR A 15 -17.85 -26.26 4.07
N GLN A 16 -16.70 -26.02 4.72
CA GLN A 16 -16.23 -24.66 4.99
C GLN A 16 -15.62 -24.05 3.73
N TRP A 17 -16.28 -23.06 3.17
CA TRP A 17 -15.76 -22.26 2.07
C TRP A 17 -15.03 -21.03 2.64
N SER A 18 -13.78 -20.82 2.26
CA SER A 18 -13.11 -19.54 2.47
C SER A 18 -13.34 -18.63 1.26
N LEU A 19 -13.77 -17.41 1.53
CA LEU A 19 -13.91 -16.42 0.46
C LEU A 19 -12.52 -16.05 -0.04
N ARG A 20 -12.26 -16.28 -1.33
CA ARG A 20 -11.02 -15.79 -1.96
C ARG A 20 -10.96 -14.26 -1.99
N ARG A 21 -12.13 -13.59 -2.03
CA ARG A 21 -12.28 -12.13 -2.00
C ARG A 21 -13.41 -11.76 -1.04
N PRO A 22 -13.15 -11.65 0.27
CA PRO A 22 -14.18 -11.28 1.24
C PRO A 22 -14.82 -9.91 0.95
N GLY A 23 -14.07 -8.99 0.33
CA GLY A 23 -14.56 -7.66 -0.04
C GLY A 23 -15.64 -7.63 -1.15
N ALA A 24 -15.79 -8.69 -1.95
CA ALA A 24 -16.81 -8.74 -3.01
C ALA A 24 -18.24 -8.83 -2.47
N LEU A 25 -18.41 -9.26 -1.21
CA LEU A 25 -19.71 -9.42 -0.56
C LEU A 25 -20.10 -8.23 0.32
N GLN A 26 -19.25 -7.20 0.43
CA GLN A 26 -19.54 -6.03 1.28
C GLN A 26 -20.49 -5.00 0.63
N GLY A 27 -20.91 -5.22 -0.62
CA GLY A 27 -21.77 -4.30 -1.36
C GLY A 27 -21.02 -3.02 -1.73
N GLU A 28 -20.76 -2.80 -3.02
CA GLU A 28 -20.44 -1.50 -3.65
C GLU A 28 -19.57 -0.46 -2.89
N ILE A 29 -18.61 -0.86 -2.05
CA ILE A 29 -17.58 0.06 -1.54
C ILE A 29 -16.22 -0.42 -2.04
N ALA A 30 -16.05 -0.39 -3.36
CA ALA A 30 -14.72 -0.34 -3.94
C ALA A 30 -14.11 1.01 -3.55
N ILE A 31 -12.89 1.00 -3.03
CA ILE A 31 -12.17 2.26 -2.81
C ILE A 31 -11.86 2.81 -4.19
N SER A 32 -12.45 3.94 -4.56
CA SER A 32 -12.07 4.63 -5.79
C SER A 32 -10.71 5.29 -5.58
N LEU A 33 -9.89 5.29 -6.63
CA LEU A 33 -8.65 6.07 -6.68
C LEU A 33 -8.98 7.41 -7.36
N PRO A 34 -9.02 8.53 -6.62
CA PRO A 34 -9.33 9.83 -7.23
C PRO A 34 -8.27 10.24 -8.27
N GLU A 35 -8.69 10.94 -9.32
CA GLU A 35 -7.83 11.31 -10.46
C GLU A 35 -6.66 12.23 -10.11
N HIS A 36 -6.72 12.97 -9.01
CA HIS A 36 -5.64 13.86 -8.56
C HIS A 36 -4.55 13.11 -7.77
N ILE A 37 -4.82 11.89 -7.32
CA ILE A 37 -3.85 11.10 -6.56
C ILE A 37 -2.69 10.69 -7.48
N ARG A 38 -1.47 10.84 -6.96
CA ARG A 38 -0.22 10.47 -7.65
C ARG A 38 0.59 9.44 -6.86
N LEU A 39 0.30 9.27 -5.58
CA LEU A 39 0.97 8.31 -4.71
C LEU A 39 -0.02 7.61 -3.78
N VAL A 40 0.02 6.29 -3.73
CA VAL A 40 -0.63 5.49 -2.69
C VAL A 40 0.40 5.13 -1.62
N MET A 41 0.23 5.67 -0.41
CA MET A 41 1.06 5.34 0.74
C MET A 41 0.42 4.19 1.52
N VAL A 42 1.18 3.13 1.78
CA VAL A 42 0.65 1.90 2.39
C VAL A 42 1.40 1.54 3.65
N ALA A 43 0.67 1.46 4.75
CA ALA A 43 1.18 1.03 6.05
C ALA A 43 0.01 0.55 6.94
N GLU A 44 0.30 -0.34 7.89
CA GLU A 44 -0.68 -0.71 8.93
C GLU A 44 -1.14 0.51 9.74
N THR A 45 -0.16 1.34 10.13
CA THR A 45 -0.38 2.62 10.81
C THR A 45 0.28 3.72 9.98
N PRO A 46 -0.45 4.38 9.05
CA PRO A 46 0.13 5.41 8.22
C PRO A 46 0.56 6.61 9.08
N PRO A 47 1.78 7.15 8.86
CA PRO A 47 2.24 8.34 9.56
C PRO A 47 1.46 9.58 9.13
N SER A 48 1.45 10.64 9.94
CA SER A 48 0.82 11.90 9.51
C SER A 48 1.56 12.48 8.31
N LEU A 49 0.83 12.98 7.31
CA LEU A 49 1.42 13.71 6.18
C LEU A 49 2.05 15.05 6.59
N THR A 50 1.79 15.51 7.82
CA THR A 50 2.42 16.71 8.41
C THR A 50 3.78 16.42 9.07
N GLU A 51 4.20 15.16 9.16
CA GLU A 51 5.52 14.83 9.71
C GLU A 51 6.64 15.41 8.83
N PRO A 52 7.67 16.06 9.40
CA PRO A 52 8.72 16.72 8.62
C PRO A 52 9.42 15.78 7.62
N LEU A 53 9.77 14.57 8.07
CA LEU A 53 10.43 13.58 7.21
C LEU A 53 9.51 13.11 6.07
N ILE A 54 8.20 12.99 6.33
CA ILE A 54 7.23 12.67 5.26
C ILE A 54 7.18 13.80 4.24
N GLY A 55 7.13 15.06 4.69
CA GLY A 55 7.18 16.22 3.79
C GLY A 55 8.42 16.24 2.91
N ASP A 56 9.59 15.90 3.46
CA ASP A 56 10.83 15.82 2.70
C ASP A 56 10.84 14.67 1.68
N ILE A 57 10.31 13.51 2.04
CA ILE A 57 10.21 12.35 1.13
C ILE A 57 9.21 12.63 0.01
N LEU A 58 8.05 13.20 0.31
CA LEU A 58 7.06 13.58 -0.71
C LEU A 58 7.62 14.61 -1.69
N ARG A 59 8.38 15.60 -1.17
CA ARG A 59 9.09 16.56 -2.02
C ARG A 59 10.13 15.89 -2.90
N ALA A 60 10.87 14.91 -2.37
CA ALA A 60 11.79 14.11 -3.16
C ALA A 60 11.04 13.40 -4.29
N LEU A 61 9.87 12.81 -4.02
CA LEU A 61 9.03 12.15 -5.03
C LEU A 61 8.30 13.12 -5.99
N ALA A 62 8.47 14.43 -5.84
CA ALA A 62 7.71 15.47 -6.57
C ALA A 62 6.17 15.36 -6.41
N VAL A 63 5.71 14.93 -5.23
CA VAL A 63 4.30 14.74 -4.88
C VAL A 63 3.91 15.71 -3.76
N THR A 64 2.74 16.32 -3.83
CA THR A 64 2.18 17.14 -2.73
C THR A 64 1.31 16.31 -1.79
N PRO A 65 1.14 16.69 -0.51
CA PRO A 65 0.35 15.91 0.44
C PRO A 65 -1.10 15.62 -0.01
N ASP A 66 -1.73 16.56 -0.72
CA ASP A 66 -3.09 16.39 -1.28
C ASP A 66 -3.15 15.36 -2.42
N GLN A 67 -2.02 15.01 -3.02
CA GLN A 67 -1.92 13.96 -4.04
C GLN A 67 -1.62 12.56 -3.45
N VAL A 68 -1.62 12.42 -2.12
CA VAL A 68 -1.33 11.17 -1.43
C VAL A 68 -2.61 10.53 -0.89
N LEU A 69 -2.84 9.27 -1.25
CA LEU A 69 -3.88 8.43 -0.65
C LEU A 69 -3.26 7.43 0.31
N GLN A 70 -3.55 7.54 1.60
CA GLN A 70 -3.08 6.60 2.63
C GLN A 70 -4.05 5.43 2.79
N LEU A 71 -3.56 4.20 2.63
CA LEU A 71 -4.34 2.96 2.76
C LEU A 71 -3.61 1.94 3.63
N THR A 72 -4.36 1.05 4.28
CA THR A 72 -3.78 -0.18 4.86
C THR A 72 -3.60 -1.23 3.77
N PRO A 73 -2.75 -2.25 3.96
CA PRO A 73 -2.57 -3.33 2.99
C PRO A 73 -3.89 -4.00 2.56
N GLU A 74 -4.83 -4.20 3.49
CA GLU A 74 -6.15 -4.78 3.20
C GLU A 74 -6.97 -3.88 2.26
N ARG A 75 -6.91 -2.56 2.49
CA ARG A 75 -7.65 -1.57 1.70
C ARG A 75 -7.10 -1.45 0.29
N VAL A 76 -5.80 -1.65 0.08
CA VAL A 76 -5.21 -1.67 -1.27
C VAL A 76 -5.81 -2.81 -2.11
N ALA A 77 -6.06 -3.97 -1.51
CA ALA A 77 -6.69 -5.10 -2.19
C ALA A 77 -8.16 -4.84 -2.61
N MET A 78 -8.76 -3.74 -2.14
CA MET A 78 -10.12 -3.29 -2.48
C MET A 78 -10.15 -2.25 -3.61
N LEU A 79 -9.00 -1.81 -4.12
CA LEU A 79 -8.94 -0.93 -5.29
C LEU A 79 -9.44 -1.67 -6.55
N PRO A 80 -10.03 -0.96 -7.54
CA PRO A 80 -10.35 -1.53 -8.84
C PRO A 80 -9.14 -2.24 -9.48
N GLN A 81 -9.37 -3.36 -10.17
CA GLN A 81 -8.29 -4.20 -10.71
C GLN A 81 -7.37 -3.45 -11.70
N ASP A 82 -7.93 -2.49 -12.44
CA ASP A 82 -7.22 -1.69 -13.43
C ASP A 82 -6.64 -0.39 -12.85
N SER A 83 -6.65 -0.24 -11.52
CA SER A 83 -6.06 0.93 -10.86
C SER A 83 -4.56 0.99 -11.12
N ARG A 84 -4.08 2.19 -11.46
CA ARG A 84 -2.66 2.48 -11.66
C ARG A 84 -2.26 3.71 -10.87
N CYS A 85 -1.27 3.56 -10.00
CA CYS A 85 -0.67 4.65 -9.25
C CYS A 85 0.69 4.20 -8.72
N ASN A 86 1.65 5.12 -8.67
CA ASN A 86 2.88 4.85 -7.93
C ASN A 86 2.55 4.65 -6.46
N SER A 87 3.34 3.84 -5.76
CA SER A 87 3.08 3.50 -4.37
C SER A 87 4.35 3.46 -3.52
N TRP A 88 4.17 3.79 -2.25
CA TRP A 88 5.21 3.70 -1.24
C TRP A 88 4.71 2.89 -0.04
N ARG A 89 5.40 1.79 0.24
CA ARG A 89 5.09 0.85 1.34
C ARG A 89 6.00 1.10 2.53
N LEU A 90 5.44 1.14 3.74
CA LEU A 90 6.18 1.30 4.99
C LEU A 90 5.93 0.09 5.90
N GLY A 91 6.98 -0.69 6.17
CA GLY A 91 6.91 -1.83 7.09
C GLY A 91 6.10 -3.02 6.57
N THR A 92 5.89 -3.11 5.26
CA THR A 92 5.18 -4.21 4.60
C THR A 92 6.06 -4.80 3.50
N GLU A 93 6.36 -6.10 3.63
CA GLU A 93 7.18 -6.85 2.67
C GLU A 93 6.39 -7.36 1.46
N ALA A 94 5.08 -7.51 1.60
CA ALA A 94 4.23 -8.02 0.53
C ALA A 94 4.10 -7.00 -0.61
N SER A 95 4.29 -7.47 -1.84
CA SER A 95 4.04 -6.67 -3.03
C SER A 95 2.55 -6.32 -3.14
N LEU A 96 2.24 -5.09 -3.56
CA LEU A 96 0.86 -4.63 -3.68
C LEU A 96 0.29 -5.02 -5.04
N PRO A 97 -0.99 -5.42 -5.11
CA PRO A 97 -1.71 -5.65 -6.36
C PRO A 97 -2.14 -4.31 -6.99
N LEU A 98 -1.20 -3.38 -7.17
CA LEU A 98 -1.41 -2.04 -7.73
C LEU A 98 -0.37 -1.78 -8.82
N ALA A 99 -0.80 -1.45 -10.03
CA ALA A 99 0.12 -1.17 -11.12
C ALA A 99 0.82 0.19 -10.93
N GLY A 100 2.10 0.28 -11.27
CA GLY A 100 2.92 1.49 -11.12
C GLY A 100 4.26 1.21 -10.45
N ALA A 101 5.11 2.23 -10.31
CA ALA A 101 6.34 2.09 -9.54
C ALA A 101 6.02 1.84 -8.07
N GLN A 102 6.73 0.91 -7.43
CA GLN A 102 6.55 0.61 -6.02
C GLN A 102 7.90 0.74 -5.29
N VAL A 103 7.96 1.65 -4.33
CA VAL A 103 9.10 1.78 -3.42
C VAL A 103 8.72 1.27 -2.03
N SER A 104 9.69 0.78 -1.28
CA SER A 104 9.46 0.25 0.07
C SER A 104 10.53 0.72 1.06
N THR A 105 10.08 0.92 2.29
CA THR A 105 10.94 1.17 3.44
C THR A 105 10.53 0.27 4.60
N PRO A 106 11.38 0.16 5.63
CA PRO A 106 10.94 -0.27 6.94
C PRO A 106 9.77 0.60 7.46
N ALA A 107 9.25 0.22 8.63
CA ALA A 107 8.24 1.01 9.33
C ALA A 107 8.74 2.45 9.59
N PHE A 108 7.81 3.39 9.75
CA PHE A 108 8.15 4.80 9.85
C PHE A 108 9.11 5.12 11.00
N ASP A 109 8.93 4.50 12.17
CA ASP A 109 9.80 4.70 13.35
C ASP A 109 11.26 4.29 13.09
N GLU A 110 11.47 3.21 12.33
CA GLU A 110 12.81 2.78 11.92
C GLU A 110 13.37 3.70 10.84
N LEU A 111 12.55 4.11 9.86
CA LEU A 111 12.98 5.03 8.80
C LEU A 111 13.45 6.38 9.36
N GLN A 112 12.84 6.87 10.43
CA GLN A 112 13.23 8.10 11.12
C GLN A 112 14.65 8.03 11.69
N THR A 113 15.05 6.87 12.21
CA THR A 113 16.35 6.71 12.89
C THR A 113 17.43 6.11 12.01
N SER A 114 17.07 5.44 10.91
CA SER A 114 18.00 4.71 10.04
C SER A 114 18.44 5.53 8.82
N ALA A 115 19.65 6.11 8.89
CA ALA A 115 20.29 6.73 7.72
C ALA A 115 20.52 5.74 6.55
N PRO A 116 20.91 4.47 6.78
CA PRO A 116 20.96 3.47 5.72
C PRO A 116 19.60 3.27 5.02
N ALA A 117 18.50 3.20 5.77
CA ALA A 117 17.16 3.04 5.18
C ALA A 117 16.77 4.22 4.30
N ARG A 118 17.06 5.46 4.72
CA ARG A 118 16.79 6.66 3.90
C ARG A 118 17.61 6.69 2.60
N ARG A 119 18.87 6.26 2.65
CA ARG A 119 19.71 6.14 1.45
C ARG A 119 19.22 5.03 0.52
N ALA A 120 18.79 3.90 1.07
CA ALA A 120 18.18 2.82 0.28
C ALA A 120 16.86 3.27 -0.37
N LEU A 121 16.04 4.07 0.31
CA LEU A 121 14.86 4.70 -0.28
C LEU A 121 15.24 5.58 -1.47
N TRP A 122 16.24 6.46 -1.31
CA TRP A 122 16.69 7.32 -2.41
C TRP A 122 17.17 6.51 -3.62
N GLN A 123 17.92 5.42 -3.40
CA GLN A 123 18.34 4.53 -4.48
C GLN A 123 17.16 3.89 -5.22
N GLN A 124 16.11 3.49 -4.50
CA GLN A 124 14.87 2.98 -5.12
C GLN A 124 14.16 4.06 -5.94
N ILE A 125 14.11 5.30 -5.45
CA ILE A 125 13.51 6.43 -6.19
C ILE A 125 14.26 6.67 -7.50
N CYS A 126 15.60 6.68 -7.47
CA CYS A 126 16.41 6.81 -8.68
C CYS A 126 16.16 5.66 -9.68
N ALA A 127 16.00 4.42 -9.20
CA ALA A 127 15.69 3.29 -10.07
C ALA A 127 14.32 3.42 -10.77
N HIS A 128 13.43 4.25 -10.23
CA HIS A 128 12.09 4.55 -10.75
C HIS A 128 11.98 6.01 -11.23
N GLU A 129 13.08 6.64 -11.63
CA GLU A 129 13.10 8.06 -11.99
C GLU A 129 12.09 8.42 -13.08
N HIS A 130 11.88 7.54 -14.06
CA HIS A 130 10.95 7.76 -15.17
C HIS A 130 9.48 7.74 -14.72
N ASP A 131 9.18 7.02 -13.63
CA ASP A 131 7.83 6.91 -13.08
C ASP A 131 7.50 8.08 -12.15
N PHE A 132 8.48 8.60 -11.39
CA PHE A 132 8.30 9.72 -10.45
C PHE A 132 8.58 11.09 -11.07
N TYR A 133 9.45 11.16 -12.08
CA TYR A 133 9.80 12.38 -12.82
C TYR A 133 9.62 12.14 -14.32
N PRO A 134 8.38 11.96 -14.80
CA PRO A 134 8.14 11.82 -16.23
C PRO A 134 8.67 13.07 -16.95
N GLN A 135 9.57 12.88 -17.91
CA GLN A 135 10.04 13.99 -18.73
C GLN A 135 8.85 14.57 -19.50
N HIS A 136 8.47 15.81 -19.19
CA HIS A 136 7.52 16.55 -20.00
C HIS A 136 8.23 16.94 -21.29
N GLY A 137 8.00 16.16 -22.35
CA GLY A 137 8.34 16.53 -23.73
C GLY A 137 7.40 17.58 -24.29
#